data_AF-A0A0X3RTC3-F1
#
_entry.id   AF-A0A0X3RTC3-F1
#
_cell.length_a   1.000
_cell.length_b   1.000
_cell.length_c   1.000
_cell.angle_alpha   90.00
_cell.angle_beta   90.00
_cell.angle_gamma   90.00
#
_symmetry.space_group_name_H-M   'P 1'
#
loop_
_entity.id
_entity.type
_entity.pdbx_description
1 polymer ?
#
loop_
_entity_poly.entity_id
_entity_poly.type
_entity_poly.pdbx_seq_one_letter_code
_entity_poly.pdbx_strand_id
1 'polypeptide(L)'
;MFTAAVGQSAATFAWETADGRFCSGSAATDGGFISSLCVSDRRDTPFSVRPMLVPLLSTYTFAEVHVFGADREIVRAVTCNGRPLAVRRLPPVLDGRRALYAFALSEPTAGRVTVTVVRGRATATEHVELLGGHLQHKASCR
;
A
#
# COMPACT_ATOMS: atom_id res chain seq x y z
N MET A 1 4.50 -6.73 13.22
CA MET A 1 5.08 -5.82 12.21
C MET A 1 5.47 -6.63 11.00
N PHE A 2 5.18 -6.12 9.80
CA PHE A 2 5.43 -6.83 8.54
C PHE A 2 6.12 -5.93 7.54
N THR A 3 7.02 -6.50 6.74
CA THR A 3 7.76 -5.75 5.74
C THR A 3 6.85 -5.45 4.54
N ALA A 4 6.69 -4.18 4.18
CA ALA A 4 5.94 -3.69 3.02
C ALA A 4 6.81 -3.51 1.75
N ALA A 5 8.06 -3.04 1.90
CA ALA A 5 9.06 -3.03 0.83
C ALA A 5 10.49 -3.14 1.41
N VAL A 6 11.45 -3.61 0.61
CA VAL A 6 12.88 -3.65 0.97
C VAL A 6 13.68 -3.10 -0.20
N GLY A 7 14.54 -2.14 0.07
CA GLY A 7 15.54 -1.61 -0.85
C GLY A 7 16.95 -1.87 -0.33
N GLN A 8 17.94 -1.38 -1.06
CA GLN A 8 19.35 -1.56 -0.68
C GLN A 8 19.74 -0.77 0.57
N SER A 9 19.12 0.39 0.81
CA SER A 9 19.47 1.31 1.89
C SER A 9 18.43 1.42 3.00
N ALA A 10 17.23 0.89 2.79
CA ALA A 10 16.14 0.99 3.75
C ALA A 10 15.04 -0.07 3.51
N ALA A 11 14.19 -0.25 4.51
CA ALA A 11 12.98 -1.05 4.42
C ALA A 11 11.77 -0.28 4.96
N THR A 12 10.59 -0.57 4.39
CA THR A 12 9.31 -0.02 4.84
C THR A 12 8.50 -1.13 5.50
N PHE A 13 7.83 -0.81 6.59
CA PHE A 13 7.06 -1.73 7.41
C PHE A 13 5.64 -1.22 7.61
N ALA A 14 4.71 -2.14 7.80
CA ALA A 14 3.34 -1.88 8.20
C ALA A 14 2.96 -2.79 9.38
N TRP A 15 2.15 -2.28 10.30
CA TRP A 15 1.65 -3.05 11.44
C TRP A 15 0.34 -2.48 11.97
N GLU A 16 -0.29 -3.25 12.84
CA GLU A 16 -1.42 -2.83 13.66
C GLU A 16 -0.95 -2.76 15.11
N THR A 17 -1.35 -1.70 15.80
CA THR A 17 -1.14 -1.53 17.24
C THR A 17 -2.18 -2.30 18.04
N ALA A 18 -1.94 -2.46 19.34
CA ALA A 18 -2.88 -3.18 20.23
C ALA A 18 -4.29 -2.53 20.30
N ASP A 19 -4.39 -1.22 20.04
CA ASP A 19 -5.65 -0.47 19.96
C ASP A 19 -6.27 -0.45 18.53
N GLY A 20 -5.73 -1.24 17.59
CA GLY A 20 -6.31 -1.47 16.26
C GLY A 20 -5.99 -0.39 15.23
N ARG A 21 -4.99 0.46 15.46
CA ARG A 21 -4.60 1.52 14.50
C ARG A 21 -3.62 0.98 13.47
N PHE A 22 -3.82 1.35 12.22
CA PHE A 22 -2.83 1.13 11.17
C PHE A 22 -1.62 2.03 11.39
N CYS A 23 -0.44 1.44 11.38
CA CYS A 23 0.81 2.16 11.44
C CYS A 23 1.76 1.69 10.34
N SER A 24 2.65 2.58 9.98
CA SER A 24 3.72 2.33 9.03
C SER A 24 4.99 3.02 9.48
N GLY A 25 6.11 2.57 8.93
CA GLY A 25 7.38 3.20 9.23
C GLY A 25 8.47 2.70 8.30
N SER A 26 9.63 3.33 8.40
CA SER A 26 10.81 2.95 7.64
C SER A 26 12.03 2.90 8.55
N ALA A 27 13.00 2.07 8.19
CA ALA A 27 14.29 2.00 8.86
C ALA A 27 15.40 1.92 7.80
N ALA A 28 16.48 2.69 7.99
CA ALA A 28 17.67 2.59 7.16
C ALA A 28 18.54 1.39 7.58
N THR A 29 19.27 0.82 6.63
CA THR A 29 20.12 -0.37 6.85
C THR A 29 21.36 -0.09 7.70
N ASP A 30 21.77 1.17 7.81
CA ASP A 30 22.86 1.64 8.67
C ASP A 30 22.42 1.89 10.13
N GLY A 31 21.18 1.54 10.48
CA GLY A 31 20.59 1.83 11.78
C GLY A 31 20.11 3.28 11.93
N GLY A 32 20.22 4.10 10.87
CA GLY A 32 19.69 5.44 10.80
C GLY A 32 18.19 5.49 10.45
N PHE A 33 17.71 6.72 10.27
CA PHE A 33 16.34 7.12 9.89
C PHE A 33 15.23 6.10 10.24
N ILE A 34 14.67 6.24 11.44
CA ILE A 34 13.42 5.57 11.82
C ILE A 34 12.31 6.62 11.82
N SER A 35 11.44 6.55 10.81
CA SER A 35 10.18 7.30 10.82
C SER A 35 9.03 6.33 11.05
N SER A 36 8.06 6.73 11.87
CA SER A 36 6.83 5.98 12.07
C SER A 36 5.64 6.92 12.08
N LEU A 37 4.58 6.52 11.40
CA LEU A 37 3.31 7.22 11.37
C LEU A 37 2.20 6.22 11.65
N CYS A 38 1.24 6.64 12.47
CA CYS A 38 0.01 5.90 12.73
C CYS A 38 -1.17 6.78 12.37
N VAL A 39 -2.27 6.15 11.98
CA VAL A 39 -3.57 6.82 11.97
C VAL A 39 -3.94 7.24 13.40
N SER A 40 -4.73 8.30 13.54
CA SER A 40 -5.09 8.86 14.84
C SER A 40 -6.07 7.96 15.58
N ASP A 41 -7.05 7.42 14.86
CA ASP A 41 -8.06 6.49 15.38
C ASP A 41 -8.19 5.28 14.44
N ARG A 42 -8.54 4.11 14.98
CA ARG A 42 -8.77 2.90 14.15
C ARG A 42 -9.86 3.11 13.10
N ARG A 43 -10.81 4.01 13.38
CA ARG A 43 -11.93 4.38 12.50
C ARG A 43 -11.49 5.19 11.27
N ASP A 44 -10.25 5.68 11.23
CA ASP A 44 -9.70 6.38 10.07
C ASP A 44 -9.38 5.43 8.91
N THR A 45 -9.39 4.12 9.16
CA THR A 45 -9.19 3.08 8.12
C THR A 45 -10.36 2.10 8.04
N PRO A 46 -11.61 2.60 7.97
CA PRO A 46 -12.80 1.79 8.21
C PRO A 46 -12.92 0.65 7.19
N PHE A 47 -13.34 -0.52 7.64
CA PHE A 47 -13.61 -1.66 6.77
C PHE A 47 -14.93 -1.47 6.02
N SER A 48 -14.91 -1.60 4.70
CA SER A 48 -16.08 -1.52 3.84
C SER A 48 -16.82 -2.87 3.77
N VAL A 49 -18.14 -2.83 3.92
CA VAL A 49 -19.00 -4.00 3.68
C VAL A 49 -19.20 -4.31 2.19
N ARG A 50 -18.82 -3.37 1.31
CA ARG A 50 -18.83 -3.51 -0.15
C ARG A 50 -17.39 -3.69 -0.68
N PRO A 51 -17.19 -4.35 -1.84
CA PRO A 51 -15.88 -4.41 -2.47
C PRO A 51 -15.27 -3.01 -2.62
N MET A 52 -14.05 -2.82 -2.11
CA MET A 52 -13.38 -1.52 -2.10
C MET A 52 -11.86 -1.68 -1.91
N LEU A 53 -11.10 -0.94 -2.71
CA LEU A 53 -9.68 -0.70 -2.46
C LEU A 53 -9.50 0.54 -1.58
N VAL A 54 -8.69 0.41 -0.54
CA VAL A 54 -8.46 1.47 0.46
C VAL A 54 -6.98 1.82 0.51
N PRO A 55 -6.55 3.00 0.07
CA PRO A 55 -5.16 3.42 0.20
C PRO A 55 -4.85 3.65 1.69
N LEU A 56 -3.73 3.10 2.17
CA LEU A 56 -3.34 3.16 3.59
C LEU A 56 -1.99 3.84 3.80
N LEU A 57 -1.08 3.72 2.84
CA LEU A 57 0.24 4.33 2.88
C LEU A 57 0.67 4.75 1.48
N SER A 58 1.23 5.95 1.39
CA SER A 58 2.07 6.40 0.29
C SER A 58 3.26 7.11 0.93
N THR A 59 4.46 6.57 0.77
CA THR A 59 5.67 7.14 1.37
C THR A 59 6.88 6.96 0.47
N TYR A 60 7.82 7.89 0.53
CA TYR A 60 9.09 7.79 -0.17
C TYR A 60 10.21 7.51 0.83
N THR A 61 10.96 6.44 0.61
CA THR A 61 12.05 6.01 1.51
C THR A 61 13.33 5.79 0.71
N PHE A 62 13.38 4.71 -0.05
CA PHE A 62 14.36 4.42 -1.10
C PHE A 62 13.68 4.29 -2.49
N ALA A 63 12.35 4.18 -2.45
CA ALA A 63 11.40 4.08 -3.54
C ALA A 63 10.08 4.68 -3.04
N GLU A 64 9.15 4.96 -3.95
CA GLU A 64 7.78 5.31 -3.58
C GLU A 64 7.01 4.02 -3.25
N VAL A 65 6.76 3.80 -1.97
CA VAL A 65 6.11 2.60 -1.44
C VAL A 65 4.65 2.89 -1.16
N HIS A 66 3.79 2.04 -1.74
CA HIS A 66 2.35 2.10 -1.57
C HIS A 66 1.87 0.87 -0.81
N VAL A 67 1.01 1.07 0.20
CA VAL A 67 0.26 -0.01 0.85
C VAL A 67 -1.21 0.32 0.75
N PHE A 68 -2.00 -0.66 0.32
CA PHE A 68 -3.44 -0.54 0.23
C PHE A 68 -4.12 -1.83 0.68
N GLY A 69 -5.36 -1.67 1.14
CA GLY A 69 -6.25 -2.75 1.47
C GLY A 69 -7.21 -3.09 0.35
N ALA A 70 -7.65 -4.34 0.35
CA ALA A 70 -8.76 -4.82 -0.46
C ALA A 70 -9.82 -5.42 0.47
N ASP A 71 -10.98 -4.77 0.53
CA ASP A 71 -12.13 -5.23 1.30
C ASP A 71 -13.03 -6.07 0.42
N ARG A 72 -13.42 -7.25 0.91
CA ARG A 72 -14.33 -8.18 0.21
C ARG A 72 -13.87 -8.56 -1.22
N GLU A 73 -12.58 -8.41 -1.50
CA GLU A 73 -11.96 -8.75 -2.77
C GLU A 73 -10.49 -9.10 -2.60
N ILE A 74 -9.92 -9.79 -3.60
CA ILE A 74 -8.53 -10.25 -3.59
C ILE A 74 -7.83 -9.67 -4.81
N VAL A 75 -6.70 -9.01 -4.61
CA VAL A 75 -5.88 -8.49 -5.71
C VAL A 75 -5.18 -9.65 -6.43
N ARG A 76 -5.28 -9.65 -7.75
CA ARG A 76 -4.57 -10.57 -8.64
C ARG A 76 -3.39 -9.93 -9.33
N ALA A 77 -3.54 -8.70 -9.77
CA ALA A 77 -2.51 -7.96 -10.48
C ALA A 77 -2.67 -6.46 -10.23
N VAL A 78 -1.55 -5.76 -10.29
CA VAL A 78 -1.50 -4.29 -10.33
C VAL A 78 -0.64 -3.91 -11.53
N THR A 79 -1.08 -2.92 -12.29
CA THR A 79 -0.36 -2.41 -13.45
C THR A 79 -0.28 -0.89 -13.44
N CYS A 80 0.81 -0.36 -13.98
CA CYS A 80 0.97 1.05 -14.31
C CYS A 80 1.08 1.16 -15.83
N ASN A 81 0.13 1.82 -16.49
CA ASN A 81 0.07 1.92 -17.95
C ASN A 81 0.19 0.55 -18.65
N GLY A 82 -0.51 -0.47 -18.11
CA GLY A 82 -0.47 -1.85 -18.62
C GLY A 82 0.80 -2.65 -18.28
N ARG A 83 1.83 -2.04 -17.69
CA ARG A 83 3.04 -2.75 -17.24
C ARG A 83 2.80 -3.34 -15.85
N PRO A 84 3.06 -4.64 -15.64
CA PRO A 84 2.84 -5.27 -14.34
C PRO A 84 3.80 -4.73 -13.29
N LEU A 85 3.26 -4.48 -12.08
CA LEU A 85 4.03 -4.15 -10.90
C LEU A 85 4.25 -5.40 -10.04
N ALA A 86 5.39 -5.46 -9.36
CA ALA A 86 5.65 -6.50 -8.37
C ALA A 86 4.84 -6.19 -7.10
N VAL A 87 3.79 -6.98 -6.86
CA VAL A 87 2.89 -6.81 -5.72
C VAL A 87 3.20 -7.87 -4.68
N ARG A 88 3.34 -7.44 -3.43
CA ARG A 88 3.46 -8.32 -2.28
C ARG A 88 2.18 -8.31 -1.48
N ARG A 89 1.61 -9.49 -1.22
CA ARG A 89 0.55 -9.65 -0.23
C ARG A 89 1.17 -9.62 1.16
N LEU A 90 0.65 -8.78 2.04
CA LEU A 90 1.09 -8.69 3.43
C LEU A 90 0.24 -9.62 4.31
N PRO A 91 0.79 -10.11 5.43
CA PRO A 91 0.00 -10.76 6.46
C PRO A 91 -1.15 -9.85 6.94
N PRO A 92 -2.27 -10.44 7.39
CA PRO A 92 -3.41 -9.68 7.85
C PRO A 92 -3.02 -8.73 8.99
N VAL A 93 -3.34 -7.44 8.82
CA VAL A 93 -3.49 -6.45 9.89
C VAL A 93 -4.86 -5.77 9.73
N LEU A 94 -5.31 -5.02 10.74
CA LEU A 94 -6.66 -4.44 10.85
C LEU A 94 -7.73 -5.52 11.06
N ASP A 95 -7.71 -6.15 12.24
CA ASP A 95 -8.60 -7.24 12.65
C ASP A 95 -8.58 -8.48 11.72
N GLY A 96 -7.62 -8.54 10.80
CA GLY A 96 -7.47 -9.57 9.78
C GLY A 96 -8.61 -9.70 8.76
N ARG A 97 -9.52 -8.73 8.72
CA ARG A 97 -10.69 -8.73 7.82
C ARG A 97 -10.35 -8.26 6.40
N ARG A 98 -9.33 -7.42 6.28
CA ARG A 98 -8.86 -6.79 5.04
C ARG A 98 -7.60 -7.49 4.54
N ALA A 99 -7.57 -7.85 3.26
CA ALA A 99 -6.33 -8.29 2.63
C ALA A 99 -5.47 -7.08 2.30
N LEU A 100 -4.17 -7.16 2.54
CA LEU A 100 -3.25 -6.04 2.36
C LEU A 100 -2.21 -6.35 1.29
N TYR A 101 -1.90 -5.33 0.50
CA TYR A 101 -0.97 -5.43 -0.61
C TYR A 101 -0.04 -4.23 -0.60
N ALA A 102 1.21 -4.48 -1.00
CA ALA A 102 2.22 -3.46 -1.15
C ALA A 102 2.89 -3.57 -2.52
N PHE A 103 3.28 -2.43 -3.07
CA PHE A 103 4.18 -2.35 -4.23
C PHE A 103 5.09 -1.13 -4.06
N ALA A 104 6.15 -1.09 -4.86
CA ALA A 104 7.06 0.04 -4.90
C ALA A 104 7.26 0.51 -6.34
N LEU A 105 7.36 1.83 -6.50
CA LEU A 105 7.73 2.49 -7.76
C LEU A 105 9.13 3.11 -7.57
N SER A 106 10.01 2.90 -8.55
CA SER A 106 11.41 3.34 -8.47
C SER A 106 11.57 4.86 -8.41
N GLU A 107 10.58 5.61 -8.89
CA GLU A 107 10.57 7.06 -8.91
C GLU A 107 9.19 7.61 -8.51
N PRO A 108 9.13 8.85 -7.98
CA PRO A 108 7.86 9.50 -7.67
C PRO A 108 6.94 9.58 -8.89
N THR A 109 5.78 8.95 -8.79
CA THR A 109 4.85 8.71 -9.89
C THR A 109 3.45 9.20 -9.52
N ALA A 110 2.84 9.99 -10.40
CA ALA A 110 1.50 10.53 -10.20
C ALA A 110 0.40 9.66 -10.84
N GLY A 111 -0.85 9.96 -10.52
CA GLY A 111 -2.02 9.35 -11.14
C GLY A 111 -2.49 8.11 -10.40
N ARG A 112 -2.85 7.05 -11.13
CA ARG A 112 -3.45 5.85 -10.54
C ARG A 112 -2.93 4.57 -11.18
N VAL A 113 -2.85 3.51 -10.39
CA VAL A 113 -2.59 2.17 -10.90
C VAL A 113 -3.89 1.44 -11.18
N THR A 114 -3.87 0.57 -12.18
CA THR A 114 -5.00 -0.32 -12.50
C THR A 114 -4.82 -1.62 -11.74
N VAL A 115 -5.85 -2.03 -11.01
CA VAL A 115 -5.84 -3.22 -10.15
C VAL A 115 -6.87 -4.22 -10.67
N THR A 116 -6.42 -5.43 -10.97
CA THR A 116 -7.32 -6.54 -11.25
C THR A 116 -7.63 -7.27 -9.95
N VAL A 117 -8.90 -7.36 -9.61
CA VAL A 117 -9.39 -8.00 -8.38
C VAL A 117 -10.31 -9.18 -8.69
N VAL A 118 -10.43 -10.11 -7.74
CA VAL A 118 -11.42 -11.19 -7.76
C VAL A 118 -12.46 -10.95 -6.67
N ARG A 119 -13.74 -11.01 -7.07
CA ARG A 119 -14.94 -10.87 -6.24
C ARG A 119 -15.79 -12.12 -6.40
N GLY A 120 -15.69 -13.05 -5.45
CA GLY A 120 -16.29 -14.38 -5.60
C GLY A 120 -15.68 -15.12 -6.79
N ARG A 121 -16.47 -15.30 -7.88
CA ARG A 121 -16.01 -15.95 -9.13
C ARG A 121 -15.77 -14.97 -10.28
N ALA A 122 -16.03 -13.68 -10.09
CA ALA A 122 -15.85 -12.66 -11.12
C ALA A 122 -14.51 -11.93 -10.94
N THR A 123 -13.93 -11.49 -12.06
CA THR A 123 -12.83 -10.52 -12.08
C THR A 123 -13.38 -9.12 -12.32
N ALA A 124 -12.82 -8.12 -11.66
CA ALA A 124 -13.13 -6.71 -11.91
C ALA A 124 -11.85 -5.89 -12.03
N THR A 125 -11.98 -4.73 -12.66
CA THR A 125 -10.93 -3.72 -12.75
C THR A 125 -11.28 -2.58 -11.81
N GLU A 126 -10.32 -2.22 -10.98
CA GLU A 126 -10.39 -1.14 -9.99
C GLU A 126 -9.16 -0.26 -10.11
N HIS A 127 -9.14 0.85 -9.37
CA HIS A 127 -8.02 1.78 -9.36
C HIS A 127 -7.59 2.16 -7.95
N VAL A 128 -6.29 2.41 -7.78
CA VAL A 128 -5.73 3.01 -6.56
C VAL A 128 -5.00 4.29 -6.96
N GLU A 129 -5.44 5.40 -6.37
CA GLU A 129 -4.78 6.69 -6.54
C GLU A 129 -3.41 6.68 -5.85
N LEU A 130 -2.40 7.19 -6.54
CA LEU A 130 -1.06 7.38 -6.01
C LEU A 130 -1.04 8.72 -5.28
N LEU A 131 -1.07 8.68 -3.95
CA LEU A 131 -1.24 9.85 -3.08
C LEU A 131 0.03 10.73 -2.95
N GLY A 132 0.99 10.62 -3.88
CA GLY A 132 2.32 11.23 -3.79
C GLY A 132 2.41 12.74 -4.07
N GLY A 133 1.30 13.48 -4.04
CA GLY A 133 1.13 14.84 -4.62
C GLY A 133 2.05 15.97 -4.11
N HIS A 134 2.98 15.71 -3.20
CA HIS A 134 3.97 16.69 -2.72
C HIS A 134 5.36 16.52 -3.33
N LEU A 135 5.61 15.45 -4.11
CA LEU A 135 6.87 15.23 -4.79
C LEU A 135 6.81 15.73 -6.24
N GLN A 136 7.93 16.25 -6.75
CA GLN A 136 8.07 16.52 -8.18
C GLN A 136 8.03 15.19 -8.95
N HIS A 137 6.90 14.92 -9.60
CA HIS A 137 6.68 13.68 -10.33
C HIS A 137 7.33 13.74 -11.71
N LYS A 138 8.11 12.70 -12.05
CA LYS A 138 8.72 12.55 -13.38
C LYS A 138 7.96 11.55 -14.26
N ALA A 139 7.10 10.73 -13.65
CA ALA A 139 6.31 9.71 -14.31
C ALA A 139 4.83 9.78 -13.88
N SER A 140 3.95 9.13 -14.66
CA SER A 140 2.53 9.02 -14.34
C SER A 140 1.96 7.68 -14.80
N CYS A 141 1.12 7.08 -13.95
CA CYS A 141 0.25 5.95 -14.30
C CYS A 141 -1.17 6.47 -14.60
N ARG A 142 -1.86 5.88 -15.59
CA ARG A 142 -3.20 6.29 -16.04
C ARG A 142 -4.19 5.13 -16.06
#